data_AF-B3C9A4-F1
#
_entry.id   AF-B3C9A4-F1
#
_cell.length_a   1.000
_cell.length_b   1.000
_cell.length_c   1.000
_cell.angle_alpha   90.00
_cell.angle_beta   90.00
_cell.angle_gamma   90.00
#
_symmetry.space_group_name_H-M   'P 1'
#
loop_
_entity.id
_entity.type
_entity.pdbx_description
1 polymer ?
#
loop_
_entity_poly.entity_id
_entity_poly.type
_entity_poly.pdbx_seq_one_letter_code
_entity_poly.pdbx_strand_id
1 'polypeptide(L)'
;MEKIFKSKGMTTTEKWVIVFVLTFMCVAYLLLKEASALCGFIVAIPFLISNYQRKYIIKENGDLWVKTVFGVSQKAIGVNCILYNPSAKGWQWRVRQMVVRYQNGLKKGFFPITPADPEGLIAALKEKNPGLELQYTYK
;
A
#
# COMPACT_ATOMS: atom_id res chain seq x y z
N MET A 1 -2.14 23.39 0.94
CA MET A 1 -3.10 22.47 0.28
C MET A 1 -2.58 21.04 0.39
N GLU A 2 -3.43 20.10 0.84
CA GLU A 2 -3.08 18.67 0.93
C GLU A 2 -2.86 18.06 -0.46
N LYS A 3 -1.82 17.23 -0.61
CA LYS A 3 -1.55 16.50 -1.86
C LYS A 3 -2.00 15.04 -1.71
N ILE A 4 -2.72 14.53 -2.70
CA ILE A 4 -3.28 13.17 -2.68
C ILE A 4 -2.67 12.35 -3.81
N PHE A 5 -2.11 11.20 -3.45
CA PHE A 5 -1.56 10.22 -4.38
C PHE A 5 -2.35 8.91 -4.29
N LYS A 6 -2.58 8.26 -5.44
CA LYS A 6 -3.25 6.95 -5.49
C LYS A 6 -2.22 5.83 -5.29
N SER A 7 -2.65 4.69 -4.75
CA SER A 7 -1.81 3.49 -4.81
C SER A 7 -1.75 2.90 -6.20
N LYS A 8 -0.66 2.18 -6.44
CA LYS A 8 -0.44 1.40 -7.64
C LYS A 8 -1.54 0.35 -7.77
N GLY A 9 -2.29 0.41 -8.86
CA GLY A 9 -3.37 -0.54 -9.16
C GLY A 9 -2.88 -1.97 -9.39
N MET A 10 -3.79 -2.94 -9.41
CA MET A 10 -3.43 -4.34 -9.65
C MET A 10 -2.75 -4.52 -11.02
N THR A 11 -1.70 -5.35 -11.08
CA THR A 11 -1.10 -5.79 -12.34
C THR A 11 -2.01 -6.80 -13.04
N THR A 12 -1.79 -6.99 -14.34
CA THR A 12 -2.50 -8.01 -15.13
C THR A 12 -2.36 -9.40 -14.51
N THR A 13 -1.16 -9.77 -14.04
CA THR A 13 -0.91 -11.05 -13.36
C THR A 13 -1.72 -11.17 -12.06
N GLU A 14 -1.75 -10.12 -11.22
CA GLU A 14 -2.55 -10.13 -9.98
C GLU A 14 -4.04 -10.31 -10.28
N LYS A 15 -4.56 -9.66 -11.33
CA LYS A 15 -5.94 -9.83 -11.76
C LYS A 15 -6.22 -11.29 -12.17
N TRP A 16 -5.35 -11.90 -12.98
CA TRP A 16 -5.50 -13.29 -13.38
C TRP A 16 -5.42 -14.27 -12.22
N VAL A 17 -4.52 -14.04 -11.26
CA VAL A 17 -4.44 -14.84 -10.02
C VAL A 17 -5.74 -14.75 -9.24
N ILE A 18 -6.33 -13.56 -9.10
CA ILE A 18 -7.61 -13.38 -8.43
C ILE A 18 -8.73 -14.12 -9.18
N VAL A 19 -8.79 -14.00 -10.51
CA VAL A 19 -9.78 -14.76 -11.31
C VAL A 19 -9.61 -16.27 -11.10
N PHE A 20 -8.38 -16.77 -11.14
CA PHE A 20 -8.11 -18.19 -10.93
C PHE A 20 -8.56 -18.68 -9.55
N VAL A 21 -8.27 -17.91 -8.49
CA VAL A 21 -8.70 -18.22 -7.12
C VAL A 21 -10.23 -18.22 -7.02
N LEU A 22 -10.90 -17.23 -7.60
CA LEU A 22 -12.37 -17.17 -7.61
C LEU A 22 -13.00 -18.35 -8.35
N THR A 23 -12.45 -18.73 -9.52
CA THR A 23 -12.93 -19.90 -10.27
C THR A 23 -12.72 -21.18 -9.47
N PHE A 24 -11.55 -21.35 -8.85
CA PHE A 24 -11.26 -22.52 -8.01
C PHE A 24 -12.21 -22.62 -6.82
N MET A 25 -12.51 -21.49 -6.17
CA MET A 25 -13.50 -21.44 -5.09
C MET A 25 -14.90 -21.86 -5.57
N CYS A 26 -15.35 -21.38 -6.73
CA CYS A 26 -16.63 -21.77 -7.30
C CYS A 26 -16.69 -23.28 -7.55
N VAL A 27 -15.63 -23.86 -8.12
CA VAL A 27 -15.54 -25.31 -8.35
C VAL A 27 -15.54 -26.09 -7.03
N ALA A 28 -14.76 -25.66 -6.04
CA ALA A 28 -14.73 -26.28 -4.71
C ALA A 28 -16.10 -26.22 -4.01
N TYR A 29 -16.81 -25.10 -4.12
CA TYR A 29 -18.18 -24.97 -3.61
C TYR A 29 -19.15 -25.92 -4.33
N LEU A 30 -19.05 -26.04 -5.66
CA LEU A 30 -19.90 -26.97 -6.42
C LEU A 30 -19.66 -28.43 -6.04
N LEU A 31 -18.42 -28.79 -5.69
CA LEU A 31 -18.05 -30.15 -5.27
C LEU A 31 -18.45 -30.45 -3.82
N LEU A 32 -18.16 -29.53 -2.89
CA LEU A 32 -18.38 -29.75 -1.45
C LEU A 32 -19.80 -29.39 -1.01
N LYS A 33 -20.51 -28.53 -1.75
CA LYS A 33 -21.84 -27.97 -1.43
C LYS A 33 -21.93 -27.30 -0.05
N GLU A 34 -20.79 -26.97 0.55
CA GLU A 34 -20.71 -26.31 1.85
C GLU A 34 -20.41 -24.82 1.69
N ALA A 35 -21.34 -23.97 2.10
CA ALA A 35 -21.16 -22.52 2.10
C ALA A 35 -20.14 -22.03 3.14
N SER A 36 -19.91 -22.82 4.20
CA SER A 36 -18.88 -22.57 5.22
C SER A 36 -17.48 -22.44 4.62
N ALA A 37 -17.18 -23.20 3.56
CA ALA A 37 -15.91 -23.16 2.85
C ALA A 37 -15.62 -21.79 2.20
N LEU A 38 -16.65 -20.97 1.97
CA LEU A 38 -16.53 -19.64 1.34
C LEU A 38 -16.44 -18.49 2.36
N CYS A 39 -16.74 -18.74 3.64
CA CYS A 39 -16.92 -17.67 4.64
C CYS A 39 -15.66 -16.84 4.88
N GLY A 40 -14.47 -17.46 4.83
CA GLY A 40 -13.19 -16.75 4.98
C GLY A 40 -12.90 -15.74 3.87
N PHE A 41 -13.48 -15.93 2.69
CA PHE A 41 -13.24 -15.07 1.53
C PHE A 41 -14.10 -13.80 1.52
N ILE A 42 -15.24 -13.81 2.19
CA ILE A 42 -16.14 -12.65 2.34
C ILE A 42 -15.39 -11.47 2.97
N VAL A 43 -14.46 -11.73 3.88
CA VAL A 43 -13.62 -10.70 4.50
C VAL A 43 -12.32 -10.47 3.73
N ALA A 44 -11.68 -11.54 3.25
CA ALA A 44 -10.38 -11.45 2.59
C ALA A 44 -10.43 -10.67 1.26
N ILE A 45 -11.46 -10.87 0.43
CA ILE A 45 -11.55 -10.25 -0.90
C ILE A 45 -11.74 -8.72 -0.79
N PRO A 46 -12.72 -8.19 -0.02
CA PRO A 46 -12.86 -6.74 0.15
C PRO A 46 -11.62 -6.10 0.78
N PHE A 47 -10.97 -6.78 1.73
CA PHE A 47 -9.73 -6.30 2.33
C PHE A 47 -8.60 -6.18 1.31
N LEU A 48 -8.43 -7.18 0.45
CA LEU A 48 -7.46 -7.15 -0.65
C LEU A 48 -7.75 -5.98 -1.61
N ILE A 49 -9.00 -5.85 -2.09
CA ILE A 49 -9.39 -4.77 -3.00
C ILE A 49 -9.12 -3.40 -2.36
N SER A 50 -9.47 -3.23 -1.08
CA SER A 50 -9.26 -1.99 -0.34
C SER A 50 -7.78 -1.60 -0.24
N ASN A 51 -6.88 -2.59 -0.18
CA ASN A 51 -5.43 -2.35 -0.19
C ASN A 51 -4.91 -1.82 -1.54
N TYR A 52 -5.52 -2.20 -2.65
CA TYR A 52 -5.18 -1.68 -3.98
C TYR A 52 -5.83 -0.34 -4.31
N GLN A 53 -6.80 0.09 -3.49
CA GLN A 53 -7.48 1.39 -3.61
C GLN A 53 -7.03 2.39 -2.54
N ARG A 54 -5.85 2.17 -1.93
CA ARG A 54 -5.29 3.07 -0.94
C ARG A 54 -5.02 4.45 -1.55
N LYS A 55 -5.23 5.48 -0.74
CA LYS A 55 -4.86 6.87 -1.03
C LYS A 55 -3.82 7.31 0.00
N TYR A 56 -2.76 7.92 -0.48
CA TYR A 56 -1.70 8.53 0.31
C TYR A 56 -1.95 10.03 0.34
N ILE A 57 -2.15 10.58 1.52
CA ILE A 57 -2.49 11.99 1.72
C ILE A 57 -1.34 12.62 2.48
N ILE A 58 -0.69 13.59 1.86
CA ILE A 58 0.34 14.40 2.51
C ILE A 58 -0.35 15.63 3.08
N LYS A 59 -0.29 15.74 4.41
CA LYS A 59 -0.83 16.85 5.17
C LYS A 59 0.10 18.06 5.07
N GLU A 60 -0.43 19.24 5.40
CA GLU A 60 0.32 20.50 5.31
C GLU A 60 1.52 20.54 6.26
N ASN A 61 1.42 19.84 7.39
CA ASN A 61 2.50 19.67 8.37
C ASN A 61 3.56 18.63 7.96
N GLY A 62 3.44 18.02 6.78
CA GLY A 62 4.37 16.99 6.29
C GLY A 62 4.06 15.56 6.75
N ASP A 63 2.97 15.33 7.48
CA ASP A 63 2.54 13.98 7.86
C ASP A 63 1.98 13.22 6.66
N LEU A 64 2.18 11.90 6.67
CA LEU A 64 1.64 11.00 5.66
C LEU A 64 0.52 10.14 6.23
N TRP A 65 -0.68 10.27 5.64
CA TRP A 65 -1.84 9.48 6.00
C TRP A 65 -2.17 8.48 4.89
N VAL A 66 -2.36 7.22 5.27
CA VAL A 66 -2.79 6.15 4.35
C VAL A 66 -4.26 5.88 4.62
N LYS A 67 -5.11 6.21 3.65
CA LYS A 67 -6.55 5.98 3.69
C LYS A 67 -6.92 4.81 2.79
N THR A 68 -7.66 3.87 3.33
CA THR A 68 -8.30 2.76 2.61
C THR A 68 -9.78 3.08 2.36
N VAL A 69 -10.48 2.21 1.64
CA VAL A 69 -11.93 2.35 1.42
C VAL A 69 -12.71 2.29 2.75
N PHE A 70 -12.15 1.61 3.76
CA PHE A 70 -12.75 1.46 5.08
C PHE A 70 -12.34 2.56 6.08
N GLY A 71 -11.63 3.60 5.64
CA GLY A 71 -11.18 4.69 6.51
C GLY A 71 -9.66 4.80 6.61
N VAL A 72 -9.16 5.54 7.60
CA VAL A 72 -7.71 5.75 7.79
C VAL A 72 -7.07 4.49 8.35
N SER A 73 -6.13 3.91 7.62
CA SER A 73 -5.49 2.65 7.97
C SER A 73 -4.16 2.86 8.68
N GLN A 74 -3.34 3.82 8.24
CA GLN A 74 -2.01 4.08 8.82
C GLN A 74 -1.72 5.58 8.82
N LYS A 75 -0.95 6.04 9.81
CA LYS A 75 -0.47 7.42 9.92
C LYS A 75 1.02 7.40 10.23
N ALA A 76 1.79 8.17 9.48
CA ALA A 76 3.19 8.45 9.76
C ALA A 76 3.28 9.94 10.15
N ILE A 77 3.46 10.16 11.45
CA ILE A 77 3.63 11.49 12.04
C ILE A 77 5.12 11.76 12.19
N GLY A 78 5.61 12.89 11.68
CA GLY A 78 7.03 13.21 11.70
C GLY A 78 7.83 12.27 10.79
N VAL A 79 7.50 12.27 9.49
CA VAL A 79 8.21 11.46 8.50
C VAL A 79 9.66 11.91 8.42
N ASN A 80 10.60 11.02 8.72
CA ASN A 80 12.02 11.35 8.81
C ASN A 80 12.86 10.70 7.71
N CYS A 81 12.45 9.53 7.22
CA CYS A 81 13.22 8.78 6.23
C CYS A 81 12.30 7.99 5.28
N ILE A 82 12.67 7.98 4.01
CA ILE A 82 12.06 7.14 2.98
C ILE A 82 13.14 6.22 2.42
N LEU A 83 12.89 4.92 2.48
CA LEU A 83 13.62 3.93 1.71
C LEU A 83 12.92 3.76 0.36
N TYR A 84 13.65 3.97 -0.73
CA TYR A 84 13.11 3.84 -2.08
C TYR A 84 13.99 2.93 -2.94
N ASN A 85 13.38 1.89 -3.52
CA ASN A 85 14.02 1.00 -4.48
C ASN A 85 13.31 1.16 -5.84
N PRO A 86 13.86 1.96 -6.77
CA PRO A 86 13.26 2.16 -8.10
C PRO A 86 13.30 0.88 -8.97
N SER A 87 14.26 -0.02 -8.69
CA SER A 87 14.45 -1.27 -9.43
C SER A 87 13.48 -2.38 -9.00
N ALA A 88 12.81 -2.23 -7.85
CA ALA A 88 11.82 -3.20 -7.36
C ALA A 88 10.55 -3.18 -8.23
N LYS A 89 10.56 -4.02 -9.28
CA LYS A 89 9.45 -4.20 -10.22
C LYS A 89 8.78 -5.57 -10.02
N GLY A 90 7.50 -5.65 -10.36
CA GLY A 90 6.70 -6.87 -10.26
C GLY A 90 5.91 -7.01 -8.95
N TRP A 91 4.95 -7.93 -8.98
CA TRP A 91 3.99 -8.18 -7.89
C TRP A 91 4.69 -8.54 -6.56
N GLN A 92 5.70 -9.41 -6.60
CA GLN A 92 6.42 -9.90 -5.42
C GLN A 92 7.24 -8.82 -4.69
N TRP A 93 7.68 -7.79 -5.41
CA TRP A 93 8.62 -6.77 -4.90
C TRP A 93 7.94 -5.44 -4.61
N ARG A 94 6.63 -5.33 -4.85
CA ARG A 94 5.89 -4.07 -4.74
C ARG A 94 5.95 -3.48 -3.34
N VAL A 95 5.78 -4.30 -2.30
CA VAL A 95 5.88 -3.87 -0.89
C VAL A 95 7.31 -3.46 -0.48
N ARG A 96 8.32 -3.82 -1.28
CA ARG A 96 9.73 -3.47 -1.07
C ARG A 96 10.14 -2.23 -1.88
N GLN A 97 9.23 -1.70 -2.71
CA GLN A 97 9.51 -0.54 -3.55
C GLN A 97 9.72 0.71 -2.71
N MET A 98 8.91 0.90 -1.67
CA MET A 98 9.00 2.09 -0.84
C MET A 98 8.57 1.81 0.59
N VAL A 99 9.39 2.22 1.57
CA VAL A 99 9.08 2.11 2.99
C VAL A 99 9.24 3.47 3.64
N VAL A 100 8.18 3.92 4.31
CA VAL A 100 8.19 5.17 5.06
C VAL A 100 8.56 4.86 6.49
N ARG A 101 9.55 5.58 7.01
CA ARG A 101 9.92 5.61 8.41
C ARG A 101 9.49 6.94 9.01
N TYR A 102 8.98 6.87 10.23
CA TYR A 102 8.51 8.05 10.93
C TYR A 102 8.90 7.96 12.40
N GLN A 103 9.05 9.13 13.00
CA GLN A 103 9.36 9.28 14.39
C GLN A 103 8.51 10.39 15.00
N ASN A 104 7.68 10.02 15.97
CA ASN A 104 6.89 10.95 16.76
C ASN A 104 7.35 10.86 18.23
N GLY A 105 8.25 11.77 18.61
CA GLY A 105 8.94 11.72 19.91
C GLY A 105 9.76 10.43 20.06
N LEU A 106 9.38 9.61 21.04
CA LEU A 106 10.01 8.30 21.31
C LEU A 106 9.47 7.16 20.43
N LYS A 107 8.33 7.33 19.76
CA LYS A 107 7.73 6.29 18.93
C LYS A 107 8.34 6.31 17.53
N LYS A 108 9.08 5.25 17.19
CA LYS A 108 9.57 4.99 15.84
C LYS A 108 8.73 3.91 15.20
N GLY A 109 8.41 4.08 13.92
CA GLY A 109 7.66 3.09 13.17
C GLY A 109 8.02 3.11 11.70
N PHE A 110 7.61 2.06 11.00
CA PHE A 110 7.73 1.99 9.56
C PHE A 110 6.57 1.21 8.95
N PHE A 111 6.20 1.54 7.72
CA PHE A 111 5.30 0.71 6.93
C PHE A 111 5.61 0.85 5.44
N PRO A 112 5.40 -0.22 4.66
CA PRO A 112 5.55 -0.18 3.22
C PRO A 112 4.41 0.60 2.58
N ILE A 113 4.73 1.38 1.54
CA ILE A 113 3.76 2.05 0.69
C ILE A 113 4.04 1.74 -0.78
N THR A 114 3.00 1.84 -1.59
CA THR A 114 3.04 1.50 -3.02
C THR A 114 2.30 2.56 -3.83
N PRO A 115 2.79 3.82 -3.85
CA PRO A 115 2.20 4.87 -4.68
C PRO A 115 2.27 4.53 -6.16
N ALA A 116 1.26 4.98 -6.92
CA ALA A 116 1.28 4.91 -8.38
C ALA A 116 2.37 5.81 -8.97
N ASP A 117 2.61 6.95 -8.32
CA ASP A 117 3.68 7.91 -8.61
C ASP A 117 4.59 8.08 -7.38
N PRO A 118 5.64 7.25 -7.25
CA PRO A 118 6.57 7.32 -6.11
C PRO A 118 7.39 8.60 -6.06
N GLU A 119 7.84 9.09 -7.22
CA GLU A 119 8.73 10.25 -7.30
C GLU A 119 7.98 11.54 -6.97
N GLY A 120 6.76 11.71 -7.49
CA GLY A 120 5.91 12.82 -7.11
C GLY A 120 5.55 12.82 -5.62
N LEU A 121 5.34 11.64 -5.03
CA LEU A 121 5.09 11.50 -3.59
C LEU A 121 6.32 11.89 -2.76
N ILE A 122 7.52 11.46 -3.16
CA ILE A 122 8.79 11.82 -2.50
C ILE A 122 9.02 13.32 -2.59
N ALA A 123 8.85 13.92 -3.78
CA ALA A 123 9.02 15.35 -3.99
C ALA A 123 8.06 16.15 -3.09
N ALA A 124 6.80 15.74 -3.02
CA ALA A 124 5.80 16.39 -2.16
C ALA A 124 6.11 16.23 -0.66
N LEU A 125 6.66 15.09 -0.22
CA LEU A 125 7.09 14.92 1.17
C LEU A 125 8.34 15.74 1.49
N LYS A 126 9.32 15.84 0.58
CA LYS A 126 10.51 16.69 0.75
C LYS A 126 10.17 18.18 0.79
N GLU A 127 9.19 18.60 -0.01
CA GLU A 127 8.70 19.99 0.00
C GLU A 127 8.16 20.38 1.38
N LYS A 128 7.49 19.45 2.09
CA LYS A 128 6.95 19.71 3.42
C LYS A 128 7.91 19.37 4.56
N ASN A 129 8.83 18.44 4.33
CA ASN A 129 9.85 18.02 5.29
C ASN A 129 11.26 18.17 4.65
N PRO A 130 11.89 19.36 4.75
CA PRO A 130 13.20 19.60 4.12
C PRO A 130 14.31 18.68 4.65
N GLY A 131 14.21 18.24 5.91
CA GLY A 131 15.14 17.31 6.56
C GLY A 131 14.87 15.83 6.28
N LEU A 132 13.97 15.51 5.34
CA LEU A 132 13.62 14.14 5.01
C LEU A 132 14.78 13.41 4.33
N GLU A 133 15.29 12.36 4.98
CA GLU A 133 16.31 11.50 4.40
C GLU A 133 15.70 10.59 3.32
N LEU A 134 16.36 10.52 2.17
CA LEU A 134 16.00 9.60 1.08
C LEU A 134 17.13 8.58 0.90
N GLN A 135 16.84 7.33 1.19
CA GLN A 135 17.79 6.22 1.07
C GLN A 135 17.40 5.38 -0.15
N TYR A 136 18.24 5.42 -1.18
CA TYR A 136 18.08 4.55 -2.33
C TYR A 136 18.65 3.17 -2.03
N THR A 137 17.84 2.14 -2.23
CA THR A 137 18.33 0.75 -2.18
C THR A 137 18.45 0.23 -3.59
N TYR A 138 19.67 0.18 -4.12
CA TYR A 138 19.98 -0.54 -5.35
C TYR A 138 20.38 -1.97 -4.97
N LYS A 139 19.68 -2.95 -5.53
CA LYS A 139 20.13 -4.35 -5.55
C LYS A 139 20.51 -4.69 -6.98
#